data_AF-A0A3B9BR94-F1
#
_entry.id   AF-A0A3B9BR94-F1
#
_cell.length_a   1.000
_cell.length_b   1.000
_cell.length_c   1.000
_cell.angle_alpha   90.00
_cell.angle_beta   90.00
_cell.angle_gamma   90.00
#
_symmetry.space_group_name_H-M   'P 1'
#
loop_
_entity.id
_entity.type
_entity.pdbx_description
1 polymer ?
#
loop_
_entity_poly.entity_id
_entity_poly.type
_entity_poly.pdbx_seq_one_letter_code
_entity_poly.pdbx_strand_id
1 'polypeptide(L)'
;MKKLFITLFLNAMAFFVFLSFGLAQPECDPAAEFWDHCIGSHTYVDGSKYSGEWMANKRHGEGIYIYATGNKYAGQFKADMRHGLGTFMWADGE
;
A
#
# COMPACT_ATOMS: atom_id res chain seq x y z
N MET A 1 33.07 -25.65 -21.92
CA MET A 1 32.52 -24.40 -22.50
C MET A 1 31.00 -24.20 -22.34
N LYS A 2 30.24 -25.11 -21.69
CA LYS A 2 28.80 -24.90 -21.43
C LYS A 2 28.45 -24.34 -20.04
N LYS A 3 29.40 -24.41 -19.09
CA LYS A 3 29.19 -23.93 -17.70
C LYS A 3 29.41 -22.43 -17.51
N LEU A 4 30.21 -21.79 -18.37
CA LEU A 4 30.56 -20.35 -18.26
C LEU A 4 29.43 -19.42 -18.73
N PHE A 5 28.57 -19.89 -19.63
CA PHE A 5 27.41 -19.13 -20.12
C PHE A 5 26.31 -19.02 -19.06
N ILE A 6 26.03 -20.07 -18.30
CA ILE A 6 24.97 -20.09 -17.28
C ILE A 6 25.27 -19.08 -16.15
N THR A 7 26.54 -18.94 -15.75
CA THR A 7 26.94 -18.00 -14.69
C THR A 7 26.85 -16.53 -15.12
N LEU A 8 27.02 -16.23 -16.42
CA LEU A 8 26.82 -14.89 -16.96
C LEU A 8 25.33 -14.48 -16.99
N PHE A 9 24.43 -15.43 -17.29
CA PHE A 9 22.99 -15.18 -17.31
C PHE A 9 22.37 -15.03 -15.91
N LEU A 10 22.86 -15.75 -14.89
CA LEU A 10 22.39 -15.58 -13.50
C LEU A 10 22.75 -14.19 -12.93
N ASN A 11 23.92 -13.65 -13.26
CA ASN A 11 24.34 -12.33 -12.76
C ASN A 11 23.59 -11.16 -13.43
N ALA A 12 23.21 -11.30 -14.71
CA ALA A 12 22.46 -10.26 -15.42
C ALA A 12 21.00 -10.15 -14.92
N MET A 13 20.39 -11.26 -14.51
CA MET A 13 19.07 -11.26 -13.87
C MET A 13 19.10 -10.66 -12.46
N ALA A 14 20.21 -10.80 -11.72
CA ALA A 14 20.39 -10.17 -10.42
C ALA A 14 20.59 -8.64 -10.51
N PHE A 15 21.13 -8.13 -11.62
CA PHE A 15 21.32 -6.68 -11.83
C PHE A 15 20.06 -5.95 -12.33
N PHE A 16 19.15 -6.65 -13.01
CA PHE A 16 17.90 -6.06 -13.50
C PHE A 16 16.79 -5.96 -12.45
N VAL A 17 16.94 -6.60 -11.29
CA VAL A 17 16.00 -6.50 -10.18
C VAL A 17 16.23 -5.25 -9.32
N PHE A 18 17.39 -4.58 -9.43
CA PHE A 18 17.70 -3.39 -8.63
C PHE A 18 17.29 -2.05 -9.28
N LEU A 19 16.90 -2.03 -10.55
CA LEU A 19 16.50 -0.81 -11.28
C LEU A 19 15.00 -0.54 -11.33
N SER A 20 14.19 -1.44 -10.76
CA SER A 20 12.73 -1.30 -10.64
C SER A 20 12.25 -1.04 -9.21
N PHE A 21 13.15 -1.01 -8.20
CA PHE A 21 12.83 -0.49 -6.87
C PHE A 21 12.85 1.05 -6.88
N GLY A 22 12.04 1.65 -7.74
CA GLY A 22 11.67 3.06 -7.61
C GLY A 22 10.78 3.20 -6.38
N LEU A 23 11.37 3.60 -5.25
CA LEU A 23 10.71 4.08 -4.02
C LEU A 23 9.40 3.35 -3.65
N ALA A 24 9.43 2.02 -3.58
CA ALA A 24 8.34 1.30 -2.93
C ALA A 24 8.39 1.64 -1.43
N GLN A 25 7.36 2.32 -0.90
CA GLN A 25 7.23 2.57 0.54
C GLN A 25 7.23 1.23 1.30
N PRO A 26 7.86 1.15 2.48
CA PRO A 26 7.93 -0.09 3.25
C PRO A 26 6.53 -0.54 3.70
N GLU A 27 6.32 -1.85 3.83
CA GLU A 27 5.10 -2.39 4.42
C GLU A 27 5.11 -2.19 5.94
N CYS A 28 3.94 -1.93 6.54
CA CYS A 28 3.84 -1.81 7.99
C CYS A 28 3.99 -3.19 8.66
N ASP A 29 4.86 -3.28 9.68
CA ASP A 29 4.99 -4.50 10.50
C ASP A 29 3.72 -4.71 11.33
N PRO A 30 2.97 -5.82 11.15
CA PRO A 30 1.75 -6.09 11.90
C PRO A 30 2.00 -6.32 13.40
N ALA A 31 3.23 -6.61 13.82
CA ALA A 31 3.60 -6.74 15.23
C ALA A 31 4.07 -5.42 15.87
N ALA A 32 4.26 -4.36 15.08
CA ALA A 32 4.69 -3.06 15.60
C ALA A 32 3.53 -2.32 16.26
N GLU A 33 3.82 -1.65 17.38
CA GLU A 33 2.86 -0.79 18.09
C GLU A 33 2.65 0.57 17.39
N PHE A 34 3.51 0.90 16.41
CA PHE A 34 3.53 2.19 15.73
C PHE A 34 3.88 2.06 14.24
N TRP A 35 2.98 2.56 13.40
CA TRP A 35 3.08 2.58 11.94
C TRP A 35 3.36 4.00 11.47
N ASP A 36 4.51 4.18 10.81
CA ASP A 36 4.95 5.47 10.31
C ASP A 36 5.69 5.32 8.98
N HIS A 37 5.31 6.15 8.00
CA HIS A 37 5.83 6.13 6.64
C HIS A 37 5.82 4.73 5.98
N CYS A 38 4.70 4.00 6.13
CA CYS A 38 4.55 2.65 5.61
C CYS A 38 3.18 2.41 4.94
N ILE A 39 3.05 1.34 4.17
CA ILE A 39 1.79 0.91 3.55
C ILE A 39 1.25 -0.28 4.33
N GLY A 40 -0.02 -0.21 4.72
CA GLY A 40 -0.63 -1.22 5.57
C GLY A 40 -2.14 -1.26 5.42
N SER A 41 -2.73 -2.35 5.90
CA SER A 41 -4.19 -2.51 5.93
C SER A 41 -4.68 -2.74 7.35
N HIS A 42 -5.77 -2.06 7.71
CA HIS A 42 -6.40 -2.15 9.03
C HIS A 42 -7.89 -2.44 8.87
N THR A 43 -8.39 -3.42 9.63
CA THR A 43 -9.83 -3.70 9.75
C THR A 43 -10.31 -3.18 11.10
N TYR A 44 -11.29 -2.30 11.08
CA TYR A 44 -11.86 -1.69 12.28
C TYR A 44 -12.94 -2.60 12.90
N VAL A 45 -13.28 -2.32 14.15
CA VAL A 45 -14.27 -3.08 14.93
C VAL A 45 -15.66 -3.08 14.28
N ASP A 46 -16.01 -1.98 13.60
CA ASP A 46 -17.27 -1.86 12.87
C ASP A 46 -17.31 -2.65 11.55
N GLY A 47 -16.21 -3.30 11.16
CA GLY A 47 -16.06 -4.05 9.91
C GLY A 47 -15.58 -3.21 8.73
N SER A 48 -15.41 -1.90 8.89
CA SER A 48 -14.78 -1.06 7.88
C SER A 48 -13.29 -1.42 7.72
N LYS A 49 -12.72 -1.11 6.55
CA LYS A 49 -11.34 -1.46 6.21
C LYS A 49 -10.63 -0.29 5.56
N TYR A 50 -9.39 -0.06 5.95
CA TYR A 50 -8.48 0.82 5.26
C TYR A 50 -7.32 0.03 4.67
N SER A 51 -6.88 0.39 3.47
CA SER A 51 -5.66 -0.11 2.84
C SER A 51 -4.97 1.06 2.14
N GLY A 52 -3.75 1.40 2.55
CA GLY A 52 -3.05 2.57 2.04
C GLY A 52 -1.89 2.99 2.92
N GLU A 53 -1.43 4.22 2.74
CA GLU A 53 -0.30 4.75 3.48
C GLU A 53 -0.69 5.14 4.92
N TRP A 54 0.28 5.01 5.82
CA TRP A 54 0.19 5.34 7.23
C TRP A 54 1.33 6.26 7.63
N MET A 55 1.02 7.24 8.45
CA MET A 55 1.98 8.16 9.07
C MET A 55 1.53 8.43 10.49
N ALA A 56 2.43 8.22 11.46
CA ALA A 56 2.16 8.37 12.88
C ALA A 56 0.82 7.72 13.35
N ASN A 57 0.60 6.45 13.00
CA ASN A 57 -0.61 5.66 13.29
C ASN A 57 -1.92 6.21 12.68
N LYS A 58 -1.83 7.12 11.72
CA LYS A 58 -2.99 7.71 11.03
C LYS A 58 -2.93 7.40 9.55
N ARG A 59 -4.12 7.26 8.95
CA ARG A 59 -4.25 7.16 7.49
C ARG A 59 -3.68 8.43 6.85
N HIS A 60 -2.85 8.24 5.84
CA HIS A 60 -2.15 9.30 5.12
C HIS A 60 -2.01 8.94 3.65
N GLY A 61 -1.59 9.89 2.82
CA GLY A 61 -1.22 9.64 1.42
C GLY A 61 -2.38 9.07 0.61
N GLU A 62 -2.09 8.19 -0.34
CA GLU A 62 -3.10 7.49 -1.11
C GLU A 62 -3.63 6.27 -0.34
N GLY A 63 -4.94 6.06 -0.41
CA GLY A 63 -5.56 4.92 0.24
C GLY A 63 -6.97 4.61 -0.24
N ILE A 64 -7.44 3.44 0.17
CA ILE A 64 -8.79 2.95 -0.04
C ILE A 64 -9.42 2.72 1.33
N TYR A 65 -10.59 3.32 1.55
CA TYR A 65 -11.43 3.04 2.70
C TYR A 65 -12.74 2.40 2.24
N ILE A 66 -13.01 1.21 2.74
CA ILE A 66 -14.26 0.50 2.55
C ILE A 66 -15.05 0.61 3.85
N TYR A 67 -16.20 1.27 3.79
CA TYR A 67 -17.11 1.41 4.92
C TYR A 67 -17.77 0.06 5.21
N ALA A 68 -18.21 -0.15 6.46
CA ALA A 68 -18.95 -1.35 6.84
C ALA A 68 -20.25 -1.54 6.02
N THR A 69 -20.82 -0.45 5.51
CA THR A 69 -21.97 -0.44 4.60
C THR A 69 -21.65 -0.95 3.19
N GLY A 70 -20.37 -1.18 2.86
CA GLY A 70 -19.89 -1.54 1.53
C GLY A 70 -19.50 -0.35 0.66
N ASN A 71 -19.82 0.88 1.06
CA ASN A 71 -19.40 2.09 0.34
C ASN A 71 -17.86 2.13 0.29
N LYS A 72 -17.30 2.76 -0.74
CA LYS A 72 -15.85 2.84 -0.91
C LYS A 72 -15.43 4.26 -1.23
N TYR A 73 -14.36 4.71 -0.58
CA TYR A 73 -13.61 5.89 -0.96
C TYR A 73 -12.21 5.46 -1.39
N ALA A 74 -11.74 5.94 -2.55
CA ALA A 74 -10.38 5.77 -3.01
C ALA A 74 -9.78 7.15 -3.32
N GLY A 75 -8.70 7.52 -2.65
CA GLY A 75 -8.06 8.82 -2.85
C GLY A 75 -7.20 9.21 -1.66
N GLN A 76 -6.96 10.52 -1.53
CA GLN A 76 -5.98 11.03 -0.58
C GLN A 76 -6.53 11.10 0.85
N PHE A 77 -5.62 10.91 1.81
CA PHE A 77 -5.84 11.01 3.24
C PHE A 77 -4.77 11.90 3.89
N LYS A 78 -5.17 12.62 4.93
CA LYS A 78 -4.26 13.39 5.78
C LYS A 78 -4.75 13.33 7.22
N ALA A 79 -3.98 12.65 8.07
CA ALA A 79 -4.28 12.50 9.49
C ALA A 79 -5.71 11.98 9.75
N ASP A 80 -6.03 10.83 9.15
CA ASP A 80 -7.33 10.14 9.19
C ASP A 80 -8.49 10.82 8.47
N MET A 81 -8.29 11.99 7.89
CA MET A 81 -9.33 12.65 7.10
C MET A 81 -9.12 12.42 5.62
N ARG A 82 -10.21 12.20 4.88
CA ARG A 82 -10.19 12.28 3.42
C ARG A 82 -9.70 13.68 3.03
N HIS A 83 -8.82 13.75 2.06
CA HIS A 83 -8.19 14.97 1.60
C HIS A 83 -8.05 14.94 0.07
N GLY A 84 -7.79 16.09 -0.54
CA GLY A 84 -7.41 16.18 -1.95
C GLY A 84 -8.38 15.52 -2.93
N LEU A 85 -7.81 14.84 -3.94
CA LEU A 85 -8.59 14.13 -4.95
C LEU A 85 -8.98 12.73 -4.47
N GLY A 86 -10.21 12.33 -4.79
CA GLY A 86 -10.68 10.98 -4.53
C GLY A 86 -12.02 10.71 -5.17
N THR A 87 -12.33 9.42 -5.31
CA THR A 87 -13.57 8.90 -5.86
C THR A 87 -14.33 8.20 -4.75
N PHE A 88 -15.59 8.57 -4.59
CA PHE A 88 -16.54 7.84 -3.74
C PHE A 88 -17.41 6.95 -4.62
N MET A 89 -17.63 5.72 -4.20
CA MET A 89 -18.53 4.75 -4.83
C MET A 89 -19.51 4.27 -3.77
N TRP A 90 -20.79 4.39 -4.07
CA TRP A 90 -21.85 3.82 -3.24
C TRP A 90 -21.98 2.32 -3.51
N ALA A 91 -22.29 1.56 -2.47
CA ALA A 91 -22.40 0.10 -2.54
C ALA A 91 -23.55 -0.37 -3.42
N ASP A 92 -24.62 0.43 -3.50
CA ASP A 92 -25.79 0.24 -4.35
C ASP A 92 -25.52 0.59 -5.82
N GLY A 93 -24.38 1.24 -6.12
CA GLY A 93 -23.97 1.59 -7.48
C GLY A 93 -24.73 2.75 -8.11
N GLU A 94 -25.49 3.53 -7.31
CA GLU A 94 -26.17 4.76 -7.75
C GLU A 94 -25.23 5.97 -7.85
#